data_AF-A0A3Q3L0K3-F1
#
_entry.id   AF-A0A3Q3L0K3-F1
#
_cell.length_a   1.000
_cell.length_b   1.000
_cell.length_c   1.000
_cell.angle_alpha   90.00
_cell.angle_beta   90.00
_cell.angle_gamma   90.00
#
_symmetry.space_group_name_H-M   'P 1'
#
loop_
_entity.id
_entity.type
_entity.pdbx_description
1 polymer ?
#
loop_
_entity_poly.entity_id
_entity_poly.type
_entity_poly.pdbx_seq_one_letter_code
_entity_poly.pdbx_strand_id
1 'polypeptide(L)'
;MNHGAHFMAAIAYVWNERKQVKTPVRNKVIPLASEEQLLLVELVRSVSAMRTETVMQTVKEVLKQPPAIAKDKKHLSLEVSMLQFFYAYVQRVLNEFILKNPNLESKKDQRELQDVTHKIVEAIGTIAGSSLEQTTWLRRNLEVKASPQIVVDGTSLESDVEDLMLTVMEASSFTPSVYSVHALTLLAEVLAHLLDMVFYSDEKERVIPLLVNIMHYVVPYLRNHSAHNAPSYRACIQLLSSLSGYQYTRRAWKKEAFDLFMDHTFFQMDSSCVSHWRAIIDHLMTHDKTTFRDLMTRVAVAQSSSLSLFTNRDAELEQRAMLLKRLAFTIYSSEVDQYQKYLPDIQGKHYTCTSHMFTGMQQ
;
A
#
# COMPACT_ATOMS: atom_id res chain seq x y z
N MET A 1 25.44 -24.97 -8.26
CA MET A 1 24.31 -24.70 -9.17
C MET A 1 23.07 -24.47 -8.31
N ASN A 2 22.35 -23.36 -8.49
CA ASN A 2 21.20 -23.02 -7.65
C ASN A 2 19.93 -23.72 -8.16
N HIS A 3 19.85 -25.05 -7.97
CA HIS A 3 18.78 -25.89 -8.51
C HIS A 3 17.38 -25.44 -8.05
N GLY A 4 17.27 -24.88 -6.84
CA GLY A 4 16.01 -24.32 -6.32
C GLY A 4 15.46 -23.18 -7.17
N ALA A 5 16.31 -22.23 -7.58
CA ALA A 5 15.89 -21.08 -8.38
C ALA A 5 15.38 -21.51 -9.77
N HIS A 6 16.05 -22.48 -10.40
CA HIS A 6 15.59 -23.06 -11.66
C HIS A 6 14.27 -23.82 -11.50
N PHE A 7 14.10 -24.59 -10.43
CA PHE A 7 12.87 -25.32 -10.16
C PHE A 7 11.69 -24.37 -9.92
N MET A 8 11.85 -23.35 -9.07
CA MET A 8 10.79 -22.34 -8.86
C MET A 8 10.47 -21.58 -10.14
N ALA A 9 11.48 -21.19 -10.93
CA ALA A 9 11.23 -20.56 -12.22
C ALA A 9 10.41 -21.46 -13.16
N ALA A 10 10.65 -22.77 -13.16
CA ALA A 10 9.83 -23.73 -13.90
C ALA A 10 8.39 -23.79 -13.35
N ILE A 11 8.20 -23.79 -12.02
CA ILE A 11 6.86 -23.72 -11.41
C ILE A 11 6.12 -22.46 -11.85
N ALA A 12 6.78 -21.29 -11.84
CA ALA A 12 6.18 -20.04 -12.28
C ALA A 12 5.83 -20.06 -13.78
N TYR A 13 6.65 -20.71 -14.61
CA TYR A 13 6.33 -20.89 -16.02
C TYR A 13 5.08 -21.76 -16.21
N VAL A 14 5.02 -22.91 -15.55
CA VAL A 14 3.86 -23.83 -15.63
C VAL A 14 2.61 -23.20 -15.00
N TRP A 15 2.76 -22.37 -13.97
CA TRP A 15 1.67 -21.60 -13.37
C TRP A 15 1.00 -20.69 -14.40
N ASN A 16 1.79 -20.04 -15.26
CA ASN A 16 1.28 -19.20 -16.34
C ASN A 16 0.54 -20.02 -17.40
N GLU A 17 1.11 -21.14 -17.83
CA GLU A 17 0.50 -22.02 -18.85
C GLU A 17 -0.85 -22.60 -18.39
N ARG A 18 -1.00 -22.86 -17.09
CA ARG A 18 -2.22 -23.42 -16.47
C ARG A 18 -3.25 -22.37 -16.07
N LYS A 19 -3.04 -21.11 -16.42
CA LYS A 19 -4.01 -20.04 -16.19
C LYS A 19 -5.22 -20.27 -17.08
N GLN A 20 -6.40 -20.47 -16.49
CA GLN A 20 -7.62 -20.52 -17.29
C GLN A 20 -7.90 -19.15 -17.90
N VAL A 21 -8.12 -19.10 -19.22
CA VAL A 21 -8.57 -17.90 -19.94
C VAL A 21 -10.07 -17.72 -19.67
N LYS A 22 -10.44 -17.31 -18.46
CA LYS A 22 -11.77 -16.79 -18.16
C LYS A 22 -11.71 -15.27 -18.21
N THR A 23 -12.73 -14.65 -18.83
CA THR A 23 -12.85 -13.20 -18.98
C THR A 23 -12.62 -12.54 -17.62
N PRO A 24 -11.62 -11.64 -17.48
CA PRO A 24 -11.32 -11.05 -16.18
C PRO A 24 -12.56 -10.30 -15.68
N VAL A 25 -13.02 -10.66 -14.49
CA VAL A 25 -14.02 -9.86 -13.78
C VAL A 25 -13.34 -8.51 -13.52
N ARG A 26 -13.87 -7.43 -14.12
CA ARG A 26 -13.30 -6.07 -14.12
C ARG A 26 -12.93 -5.50 -12.73
N ASN A 27 -13.31 -6.16 -11.65
CA ASN A 27 -13.17 -5.66 -10.28
C ASN A 27 -12.23 -6.50 -9.39
N LYS A 28 -11.56 -7.54 -9.90
CA LYS A 28 -10.56 -8.30 -9.12
C LYS A 28 -9.15 -8.09 -9.65
N VAL A 29 -8.30 -7.46 -8.83
CA VAL A 29 -6.88 -7.21 -9.14
C VAL A 29 -6.09 -8.52 -9.19
N ILE A 30 -6.52 -9.55 -8.44
CA ILE A 30 -5.92 -10.90 -8.43
C ILE A 30 -6.91 -11.93 -8.97
N PRO A 31 -6.60 -12.66 -10.06
CA PRO A 31 -7.44 -13.75 -10.53
C PRO A 31 -7.39 -14.95 -9.57
N LEU A 32 -8.54 -15.60 -9.35
CA LEU A 32 -8.62 -16.82 -8.55
C LEU A 32 -7.80 -17.93 -9.25
N ALA A 33 -6.92 -18.61 -8.51
CA ALA A 33 -6.13 -19.70 -9.05
C ALA A 33 -7.04 -20.86 -9.53
N SER A 34 -6.73 -21.43 -10.69
CA SER A 34 -7.41 -22.63 -11.19
C SER A 34 -7.05 -23.86 -10.35
N GLU A 35 -7.85 -24.93 -10.43
CA GLU A 35 -7.51 -26.20 -9.77
C GLU A 35 -6.13 -26.72 -10.21
N GLU A 36 -5.80 -26.58 -11.50
CA GLU A 36 -4.51 -27.00 -12.04
C GLU A 36 -3.33 -26.17 -11.50
N GLN A 37 -3.55 -24.88 -11.22
CA GLN A 37 -2.59 -24.01 -10.57
C GLN A 37 -2.42 -24.40 -9.09
N LEU A 38 -3.51 -24.73 -8.39
CA LEU A 38 -3.46 -25.18 -7.00
C LEU A 38 -2.71 -26.52 -6.84
N LEU A 39 -2.73 -27.40 -7.85
CA LEU A 39 -1.90 -28.62 -7.83
C LEU A 39 -0.39 -28.31 -7.79
N LEU A 40 0.05 -27.20 -8.39
CA LEU A 40 1.46 -26.77 -8.30
C LEU A 40 1.80 -26.34 -6.87
N VAL A 41 0.86 -25.70 -6.17
CA VAL A 41 1.03 -25.36 -4.76
C VAL A 41 1.19 -26.63 -3.93
N GLU A 42 0.31 -27.62 -4.11
CA GLU A 42 0.39 -28.88 -3.39
C GLU A 42 1.67 -29.67 -3.69
N LEU A 43 2.12 -29.65 -4.95
CA LEU A 43 3.39 -30.26 -5.34
C LEU A 43 4.54 -29.65 -4.54
N VAL A 44 4.67 -28.32 -4.53
CA VAL A 44 5.77 -27.63 -3.83
C VAL A 44 5.68 -27.83 -2.32
N ARG A 45 4.48 -27.83 -1.74
CA ARG A 45 4.26 -28.15 -0.32
C ARG A 45 4.67 -29.58 0.05
N SER A 46 4.50 -30.52 -0.87
CA SER A 46 4.82 -31.93 -0.64
C SER A 46 6.31 -32.24 -0.71
N VAL A 47 7.13 -31.31 -1.21
CA VAL A 47 8.59 -31.45 -1.24
C VAL A 47 9.15 -31.26 0.17
N SER A 48 9.42 -32.36 0.87
CA SER A 48 9.91 -32.35 2.27
C SER A 48 11.19 -31.54 2.49
N ALA A 49 12.02 -31.40 1.44
CA ALA A 49 13.25 -30.60 1.48
C ALA A 49 13.00 -29.07 1.38
N MET A 50 11.83 -28.63 0.90
CA MET A 50 11.48 -27.23 0.70
C MET A 50 10.55 -26.74 1.81
N ARG A 51 11.12 -26.40 2.96
CA ARG A 51 10.40 -25.67 4.02
C ARG A 51 9.91 -24.32 3.49
N THR A 52 8.87 -23.76 4.12
CA THR A 52 8.29 -22.46 3.72
C THR A 52 9.35 -21.37 3.60
N GLU A 53 10.33 -21.31 4.51
CA GLU A 53 11.46 -20.37 4.41
C GLU A 53 12.31 -20.56 3.16
N THR A 54 12.57 -21.80 2.76
CA THR A 54 13.34 -22.13 1.56
C THR A 54 12.58 -21.71 0.31
N VAL A 55 11.27 -21.96 0.25
CA VAL A 55 10.40 -21.50 -0.85
C VAL A 55 10.50 -19.99 -0.96
N MET A 56 10.33 -19.26 0.14
CA MET A 56 10.36 -17.80 0.15
C MET A 56 11.71 -17.21 -0.29
N GLN A 57 12.81 -17.74 0.24
CA GLN A 57 14.15 -17.28 -0.13
C GLN A 57 14.41 -17.53 -1.61
N THR A 58 13.95 -18.66 -2.13
CA THR A 58 14.11 -19.04 -3.54
C THR A 58 13.23 -18.17 -4.45
N VAL A 59 11.99 -17.88 -4.07
CA VAL A 59 11.11 -16.93 -4.77
C VAL A 59 11.79 -15.57 -4.86
N LYS A 60 12.30 -15.04 -3.73
CA LYS A 60 13.04 -13.77 -3.69
C LYS A 60 14.25 -13.78 -4.62
N GLU A 61 15.00 -14.89 -4.65
CA GLU A 61 16.15 -15.05 -5.53
C GLU A 61 15.72 -15.00 -7.02
N VAL A 62 14.68 -15.76 -7.40
CA VAL A 62 14.18 -15.78 -8.78
C VAL A 62 13.67 -14.41 -9.22
N LEU A 63 12.97 -13.68 -8.34
CA LEU A 63 12.49 -12.32 -8.63
C LEU A 63 13.65 -11.32 -8.75
N LYS A 64 14.72 -11.49 -7.96
CA LYS A 64 15.89 -10.60 -8.01
C LYS A 64 16.77 -10.88 -9.22
N GLN A 65 16.94 -12.15 -9.58
CA GLN A 65 17.81 -12.59 -10.65
C GLN A 65 17.18 -13.80 -11.37
N PRO A 66 16.34 -13.55 -12.39
CA PRO A 66 15.69 -14.62 -13.14
C PRO A 66 16.72 -15.54 -13.81
N PRO A 67 16.55 -16.88 -13.72
CA PRO A 67 17.42 -17.83 -14.42
C PRO A 67 17.41 -17.62 -15.94
N ALA A 68 18.51 -17.94 -16.62
CA ALA A 68 18.67 -17.71 -18.06
C ALA A 68 17.55 -18.33 -18.92
N ILE A 69 17.03 -19.50 -18.53
CA ILE A 69 15.90 -20.18 -19.20
C ILE A 69 14.64 -19.31 -19.28
N ALA A 70 14.46 -18.37 -18.34
CA ALA A 70 13.30 -17.49 -18.31
C ALA A 70 13.47 -16.21 -19.15
N LYS A 71 14.68 -15.93 -19.68
CA LYS A 71 14.95 -14.71 -20.45
C LYS A 71 14.44 -14.79 -21.90
N ASP A 72 14.30 -15.99 -22.46
CA ASP A 72 13.98 -16.17 -23.88
C ASP A 72 12.48 -16.15 -24.21
N LYS A 73 11.59 -16.23 -23.21
CA LYS A 73 10.14 -16.28 -23.45
C LYS A 73 9.50 -14.93 -23.13
N LYS A 74 9.34 -14.10 -24.16
CA LYS A 74 8.69 -12.76 -24.16
C LYS A 74 7.20 -12.74 -23.74
N HIS A 75 6.60 -13.86 -23.35
CA HIS A 75 5.17 -13.95 -23.03
C HIS A 75 4.92 -14.08 -21.53
N LEU A 76 4.43 -12.99 -20.93
CA LEU A 76 4.04 -12.84 -19.52
C LEU A 76 5.17 -13.08 -18.51
N SER A 77 5.46 -12.06 -17.71
CA SER A 77 6.64 -12.06 -16.86
C SER A 77 6.58 -13.20 -15.84
N LEU A 78 7.63 -14.02 -15.86
CA LEU A 78 7.91 -15.08 -14.89
C LEU A 78 7.57 -14.65 -13.46
N GLU A 79 7.90 -13.41 -13.14
CA GLU A 79 7.73 -12.77 -11.87
C GLU A 79 6.25 -12.55 -11.48
N VAL A 80 5.32 -12.21 -12.41
CA VAL A 80 3.87 -12.14 -12.09
C VAL A 80 3.39 -13.53 -11.69
N SER A 81 3.74 -14.54 -12.48
CA SER A 81 3.33 -15.91 -12.24
C SER A 81 3.95 -16.47 -10.95
N MET A 82 5.18 -16.07 -10.66
CA MET A 82 5.86 -16.38 -9.42
C MET A 82 5.14 -15.79 -8.21
N LEU A 83 4.70 -14.54 -8.28
CA LEU A 83 3.98 -13.89 -7.18
C LEU A 83 2.57 -14.46 -7.01
N GLN A 84 1.87 -14.78 -8.09
CA GLN A 84 0.57 -15.42 -8.03
C GLN A 84 0.67 -16.83 -7.44
N PHE A 85 1.67 -17.61 -7.86
CA PHE A 85 1.99 -18.89 -7.26
C PHE A 85 2.30 -18.73 -5.77
N PHE A 86 3.19 -17.80 -5.41
CA PHE A 86 3.60 -17.57 -4.04
C PHE A 86 2.43 -17.11 -3.16
N TYR A 87 1.53 -16.27 -3.71
CA TYR A 87 0.28 -15.88 -3.08
C TYR A 87 -0.60 -17.10 -2.75
N ALA A 88 -0.89 -17.93 -3.74
CA ALA A 88 -1.70 -19.13 -3.54
C ALA A 88 -1.04 -20.13 -2.58
N TYR A 89 0.29 -20.25 -2.64
CA TYR A 89 1.06 -21.04 -1.69
C TYR A 89 0.87 -20.55 -0.25
N VAL A 90 1.08 -19.24 -0.01
CA VAL A 90 0.88 -18.61 1.29
C VAL A 90 -0.56 -18.77 1.78
N GLN A 91 -1.54 -18.48 0.92
CA GLN A 91 -2.95 -18.62 1.28
C GLN A 91 -3.29 -20.06 1.65
N ARG A 92 -2.72 -21.05 0.97
CA ARG A 92 -2.91 -22.46 1.30
C ARG A 92 -2.23 -22.84 2.62
N VAL A 93 -1.04 -22.33 2.90
CA VAL A 93 -0.36 -22.48 4.20
C VAL A 93 -1.28 -21.96 5.30
N LEU A 94 -1.73 -20.72 5.18
CA LEU A 94 -2.56 -20.05 6.18
C LEU A 94 -3.91 -20.76 6.36
N ASN A 95 -4.60 -21.11 5.26
CA ASN A 95 -5.88 -21.82 5.32
C ASN A 95 -5.75 -23.21 5.96
N GLU A 96 -4.68 -23.96 5.67
CA GLU A 96 -4.46 -25.25 6.31
C GLU A 96 -4.26 -25.10 7.82
N PHE A 97 -3.53 -24.08 8.25
CA PHE A 97 -3.38 -23.79 9.68
C PHE A 97 -4.71 -23.41 10.35
N ILE A 98 -5.49 -22.53 9.73
CA ILE A 98 -6.80 -22.10 10.23
C ILE A 98 -7.78 -23.29 10.32
N LEU A 99 -7.81 -24.15 9.31
CA LEU A 99 -8.78 -25.26 9.23
C LEU A 99 -8.38 -26.49 10.06
N LYS A 100 -7.08 -26.79 10.20
CA LYS A 100 -6.62 -27.99 10.92
C LYS A 100 -6.41 -27.76 12.41
N ASN A 101 -6.25 -26.52 12.87
CA ASN A 101 -5.98 -26.22 14.28
C ASN A 101 -6.86 -25.07 14.80
N PRO A 102 -8.20 -25.27 14.91
CA PRO A 102 -9.11 -24.24 15.42
C PRO A 102 -8.82 -23.84 16.88
N ASN A 103 -8.21 -24.74 17.66
CA ASN A 103 -7.61 -24.43 18.95
C ASN A 103 -6.10 -24.68 18.86
N LEU A 104 -5.29 -23.64 18.64
CA LEU A 104 -3.83 -23.71 18.79
C LEU A 104 -3.50 -23.87 20.28
N GLU A 105 -3.71 -25.04 20.85
CA GLU A 105 -3.42 -25.34 22.27
C GLU A 105 -1.91 -25.42 22.52
N SER A 106 -1.16 -25.85 21.50
CA SER A 106 0.30 -25.93 21.53
C SER A 106 0.94 -24.55 21.36
N LYS A 107 1.52 -24.04 22.45
CA LYS A 107 2.35 -22.81 22.42
C LYS A 107 3.52 -22.89 21.43
N LYS A 108 3.99 -24.10 21.10
CA LYS A 108 5.06 -24.30 20.12
C LYS A 108 4.56 -24.03 18.70
N ASP A 109 3.46 -24.65 18.32
CA ASP A 109 2.91 -24.55 16.96
C ASP A 109 2.40 -23.13 16.69
N GLN A 110 1.87 -22.47 17.72
CA GLN A 110 1.54 -21.05 17.64
C GLN A 110 2.76 -20.17 17.34
N ARG A 111 3.89 -20.39 18.03
CA ARG A 111 5.12 -19.62 17.79
C ARG A 111 5.68 -19.87 16.40
N GLU A 112 5.62 -21.11 15.93
CA GLU A 112 6.02 -21.46 14.56
C GLU A 112 5.14 -20.76 13.52
N LEU A 113 3.81 -20.71 13.74
CA LEU A 113 2.89 -19.98 12.86
C LEU A 113 3.15 -18.47 12.86
N GLN A 114 3.42 -17.88 14.02
CA GLN A 114 3.81 -16.47 14.14
C GLN A 114 5.10 -16.17 13.39
N ASP A 115 6.12 -17.04 13.51
CA ASP A 115 7.41 -16.91 12.84
C ASP A 115 7.26 -17.01 11.31
N VAL A 116 6.51 -18.01 10.82
CA VAL A 116 6.21 -18.15 9.39
C VAL A 116 5.43 -16.94 8.85
N THR A 117 4.43 -16.47 9.60
CA THR A 117 3.66 -15.26 9.25
C THR A 117 4.57 -14.05 9.14
N HIS A 118 5.45 -13.84 10.12
CA HIS A 118 6.42 -12.74 10.12
C HIS A 118 7.29 -12.75 8.87
N LYS A 119 7.94 -13.90 8.60
CA LYS A 119 8.83 -14.03 7.46
C LYS A 119 8.07 -13.77 6.15
N ILE A 120 6.86 -14.34 5.99
CA ILE A 120 6.05 -14.18 4.77
C ILE A 120 5.75 -12.70 4.54
N VAL A 121 5.27 -12.00 5.57
CA VAL A 121 4.94 -10.57 5.48
C VAL A 121 6.19 -9.74 5.17
N GLU A 122 7.35 -10.05 5.75
CA GLU A 122 8.62 -9.40 5.43
C GLU A 122 9.06 -9.63 3.97
N ALA A 123 8.89 -10.85 3.45
CA ALA A 123 9.22 -11.15 2.06
C ALA A 123 8.31 -10.38 1.10
N ILE A 124 7.00 -10.33 1.36
CA ILE A 124 6.04 -9.56 0.55
C ILE A 124 6.33 -8.05 0.67
N GLY A 125 6.64 -7.55 1.87
CA GLY A 125 7.06 -6.16 2.09
C GLY A 125 8.32 -5.80 1.30
N THR A 126 9.30 -6.72 1.23
CA THR A 126 10.50 -6.53 0.41
C THR A 126 10.18 -6.42 -1.09
N ILE A 127 9.25 -7.24 -1.60
CA ILE A 127 8.78 -7.18 -2.99
C ILE A 127 8.03 -5.87 -3.24
N ALA A 128 7.17 -5.44 -2.31
CA ALA A 128 6.53 -4.14 -2.34
C ALA A 128 7.56 -3.01 -2.37
N GLY A 129 8.68 -3.12 -1.66
CA GLY A 129 9.78 -2.16 -1.70
C GLY A 129 10.63 -2.17 -2.98
N SER A 130 10.44 -3.12 -3.91
CA SER A 130 11.28 -3.25 -5.10
C SER A 130 11.15 -2.09 -6.10
N SER A 131 10.03 -1.36 -6.08
CA SER A 131 9.82 -0.14 -6.88
C SER A 131 10.17 1.14 -6.14
N LEU A 132 10.86 1.03 -5.01
CA LEU A 132 11.36 2.15 -4.24
C LEU A 132 12.87 2.29 -4.38
N GLU A 133 13.37 3.52 -4.27
CA GLU A 133 14.79 3.84 -4.24
C GLU A 133 15.14 4.74 -3.05
N GLN A 134 16.41 4.75 -2.66
CA GLN A 134 16.87 5.59 -1.56
C GLN A 134 17.15 7.00 -2.05
N THR A 135 16.56 7.98 -1.37
CA THR A 135 16.66 9.42 -1.73
C THR A 135 18.07 9.98 -1.60
N THR A 136 18.83 9.56 -0.58
CA THR A 136 20.22 9.97 -0.35
C THR A 136 20.96 8.96 0.52
N TRP A 137 22.31 8.94 0.45
CA TRP A 137 23.14 8.06 1.30
C TRP A 137 23.07 8.40 2.80
N LEU A 138 22.71 9.64 3.15
CA LEU A 138 22.60 10.13 4.53
C LEU A 138 21.23 9.89 5.16
N ARG A 139 20.15 9.91 4.36
CA ARG A 139 18.79 9.63 4.83
C ARG A 139 18.29 8.37 4.13
N ARG A 140 18.14 7.28 4.89
CA ARG A 140 17.54 6.00 4.45
C ARG A 140 16.02 6.11 4.14
N ASN A 141 15.58 7.26 3.63
CA ASN A 141 14.20 7.48 3.20
C ASN A 141 14.03 6.88 1.81
N LEU A 142 12.90 6.22 1.62
CA LEU A 142 12.50 5.60 0.35
C LEU A 142 11.57 6.54 -0.42
N GLU A 143 11.71 6.54 -1.74
CA GLU A 143 10.81 7.21 -2.69
C GLU A 143 10.45 6.28 -3.85
N VAL A 144 9.31 6.54 -4.50
CA VAL A 144 8.88 5.78 -5.67
C VAL A 144 9.80 6.11 -6.84
N LYS A 145 10.37 5.07 -7.46
CA LYS A 145 11.21 5.22 -8.66
C LYS A 145 10.48 6.01 -9.73
N ALA A 146 11.17 6.97 -10.34
CA ALA A 146 10.63 7.73 -11.46
C ALA A 146 10.28 6.81 -12.65
N SER A 147 9.16 7.08 -13.32
CA SER A 147 8.87 6.43 -14.59
C SER A 147 9.87 6.93 -15.65
N PRO A 148 10.40 6.07 -16.55
CA PRO A 148 11.06 6.55 -17.75
C PRO A 148 10.07 7.43 -18.53
N GLN A 149 10.45 8.68 -18.78
CA GLN A 149 9.66 9.58 -19.61
C GLN A 149 9.87 9.17 -21.08
N ILE A 150 8.82 8.70 -21.75
CA ILE A 150 8.84 8.52 -23.20
C ILE A 150 8.67 9.93 -23.79
N VAL A 151 9.79 10.55 -24.18
CA VAL A 151 9.78 11.82 -24.92
C VAL A 151 9.42 11.46 -26.36
N VAL A 152 8.16 11.68 -26.75
CA VAL A 152 7.76 11.61 -28.16
C VAL A 152 8.14 12.95 -28.79
N ASP A 153 9.20 12.97 -29.59
CA ASP A 153 9.56 14.15 -30.38
C ASP A 153 8.52 14.33 -31.50
N GLY A 154 7.88 15.50 -31.52
CA GLY A 154 6.62 15.75 -32.22
C GLY A 154 6.76 16.01 -33.72
N THR A 155 7.57 15.24 -34.46
CA THR A 155 7.77 15.44 -35.90
C THR A 155 7.81 14.14 -36.70
N SER A 156 6.66 13.48 -36.86
CA SER A 156 6.32 12.67 -38.06
C SER A 156 4.94 12.04 -37.85
N LEU A 157 3.92 12.54 -38.55
CA LEU A 157 2.60 11.91 -38.56
C LEU A 157 2.62 10.80 -39.63
N GLU A 158 2.24 9.59 -39.21
CA GLU A 158 1.70 8.44 -39.98
C GLU A 158 2.50 7.11 -40.00
N SER A 159 3.71 7.00 -39.41
CA SER A 159 4.39 5.69 -39.23
C SER A 159 4.36 5.13 -37.80
N ASP A 160 3.96 5.93 -36.81
CA ASP A 160 4.39 5.67 -35.43
C ASP A 160 3.35 4.93 -34.58
N VAL A 161 2.19 4.52 -35.11
CA VAL A 161 1.18 3.81 -34.29
C VAL A 161 1.62 2.39 -33.98
N GLU A 162 2.24 1.72 -34.95
CA GLU A 162 2.75 0.35 -34.80
C GLU A 162 4.04 0.34 -33.98
N ASP A 163 4.91 1.34 -34.16
CA ASP A 163 6.11 1.56 -33.36
C ASP A 163 5.78 2.05 -31.94
N LEU A 164 4.74 2.85 -31.73
CA LEU A 164 4.25 3.22 -30.39
C LEU A 164 3.58 2.03 -29.70
N MET A 165 2.88 1.17 -30.44
CA MET A 165 2.31 -0.07 -29.90
C MET A 165 3.41 -1.10 -29.58
N LEU A 166 4.47 -1.17 -30.39
CA LEU A 166 5.70 -1.90 -30.10
C LEU A 166 6.45 -1.29 -28.93
N THR A 167 6.51 0.03 -28.80
CA THR A 167 7.15 0.74 -27.67
C THR A 167 6.35 0.57 -26.39
N VAL A 168 5.02 0.52 -26.45
CA VAL A 168 4.13 0.19 -25.32
C VAL A 168 4.23 -1.31 -24.96
N MET A 169 4.43 -2.18 -25.95
CA MET A 169 4.75 -3.59 -25.75
C MET A 169 6.19 -3.82 -25.30
N GLU A 170 7.16 -2.96 -25.62
CA GLU A 170 8.55 -2.99 -25.13
C GLU A 170 8.67 -2.31 -23.77
N ALA A 171 7.77 -1.36 -23.48
CA ALA A 171 7.52 -0.84 -22.15
C ALA A 171 6.92 -1.91 -21.22
N SER A 172 6.56 -3.10 -21.71
CA SER A 172 6.40 -4.27 -20.84
C SER A 172 7.66 -4.63 -20.02
N SER A 173 8.79 -3.95 -20.27
CA SER A 173 9.92 -3.80 -19.36
C SER A 173 9.60 -3.09 -18.01
N PHE A 174 8.35 -2.68 -17.74
CA PHE A 174 7.82 -2.18 -16.46
C PHE A 174 7.75 -3.24 -15.33
N THR A 175 8.73 -4.13 -15.26
CA THR A 175 8.67 -5.33 -14.42
C THR A 175 8.59 -5.02 -12.90
N PRO A 176 9.31 -4.06 -12.30
CA PRO A 176 9.26 -3.88 -10.84
C PRO A 176 7.92 -3.35 -10.32
N SER A 177 7.28 -2.42 -11.06
CA SER A 177 6.06 -1.74 -10.58
C SER A 177 4.86 -2.67 -10.53
N VAL A 178 4.76 -3.62 -11.46
CA VAL A 178 3.68 -4.60 -11.45
C VAL A 178 3.80 -5.52 -10.23
N TYR A 179 4.99 -6.01 -9.88
CA TYR A 179 5.19 -6.88 -8.72
C TYR A 179 4.93 -6.21 -7.39
N SER A 180 5.39 -4.97 -7.24
CA SER A 180 5.14 -4.21 -6.04
C SER A 180 3.64 -3.98 -5.85
N VAL A 181 2.90 -3.64 -6.92
CA VAL A 181 1.43 -3.52 -6.89
C VAL A 181 0.76 -4.81 -6.44
N HIS A 182 1.16 -5.97 -6.99
CA HIS A 182 0.60 -7.26 -6.60
C HIS A 182 0.90 -7.60 -5.13
N ALA A 183 2.14 -7.37 -4.67
CA ALA A 183 2.53 -7.58 -3.29
C ALA A 183 1.76 -6.66 -2.33
N LEU A 184 1.59 -5.39 -2.67
CA LEU A 184 0.81 -4.43 -1.90
C LEU A 184 -0.68 -4.82 -1.83
N THR A 185 -1.26 -5.27 -2.95
CA THR A 185 -2.65 -5.73 -3.00
C THR A 185 -2.86 -6.95 -2.12
N LEU A 186 -1.92 -7.90 -2.14
CA LEU A 186 -1.94 -9.06 -1.26
C LEU A 186 -1.94 -8.66 0.21
N LEU A 187 -1.01 -7.78 0.61
CA LEU A 187 -0.98 -7.28 1.98
C LEU A 187 -2.33 -6.62 2.34
N ALA A 188 -2.89 -5.83 1.43
CA ALA A 188 -4.14 -5.11 1.66
C ALA A 188 -5.34 -6.03 1.94
N GLU A 189 -5.41 -7.18 1.25
CA GLU A 189 -6.50 -8.14 1.39
C GLU A 189 -6.38 -9.01 2.65
N VAL A 190 -5.15 -9.45 2.99
CA VAL A 190 -4.94 -10.56 3.93
C VAL A 190 -4.34 -10.13 5.27
N LEU A 191 -3.49 -9.09 5.29
CA LEU A 191 -2.60 -8.84 6.44
C LEU A 191 -3.35 -8.61 7.75
N ALA A 192 -4.36 -7.74 7.74
CA ALA A 192 -5.07 -7.37 8.98
C ALA A 192 -5.77 -8.59 9.62
N HIS A 193 -6.53 -9.35 8.82
CA HIS A 193 -7.21 -10.57 9.25
C HIS A 193 -6.22 -11.65 9.71
N LEU A 194 -5.13 -11.83 8.97
CA LEU A 194 -4.09 -12.80 9.31
C LEU A 194 -3.48 -12.50 10.68
N LEU A 195 -3.13 -11.23 10.93
CA LEU A 195 -2.55 -10.83 12.20
C LEU A 195 -3.54 -11.00 13.36
N ASP A 196 -4.82 -10.72 13.13
CA ASP A 196 -5.86 -10.89 14.15
C ASP A 196 -6.08 -12.37 14.52
N MET A 197 -5.98 -13.28 13.55
CA MET A 197 -6.08 -14.72 13.77
C MET A 197 -4.83 -15.33 14.43
N VAL A 198 -3.64 -14.86 14.07
CA VAL A 198 -2.37 -15.49 14.49
C VAL A 198 -1.89 -14.99 15.86
N PHE A 199 -2.20 -13.74 16.22
CA PHE A 199 -1.75 -13.12 17.46
C PHE A 199 -2.89 -12.94 18.45
N TYR A 200 -2.83 -13.65 19.58
CA TYR A 200 -3.74 -13.45 20.71
C TYR A 200 -3.56 -12.06 21.34
N SER A 201 -4.61 -11.60 22.03
CA SER A 201 -4.71 -10.24 22.56
C SER A 201 -3.52 -9.77 23.41
N ASP A 202 -2.90 -10.66 24.18
CA ASP A 202 -1.73 -10.37 25.03
C ASP A 202 -0.40 -10.29 24.25
N GLU A 203 -0.36 -10.81 23.02
CA GLU A 203 0.82 -10.81 22.15
C GLU A 203 0.74 -9.82 20.99
N LYS A 204 -0.40 -9.13 20.80
CA LYS A 204 -0.62 -8.17 19.69
C LYS A 204 0.40 -7.04 19.61
N GLU A 205 1.04 -6.67 20.72
CA GLU A 205 2.13 -5.68 20.69
C GLU A 205 3.38 -6.15 19.93
N ARG A 206 3.61 -7.47 19.83
CA ARG A 206 4.76 -8.04 19.09
C ARG A 206 4.67 -7.82 17.58
N VAL A 207 3.49 -7.50 17.08
CA VAL A 207 3.23 -7.23 15.66
C VAL A 207 3.67 -5.82 15.25
N ILE A 208 3.86 -4.90 16.20
CA ILE A 208 4.19 -3.50 15.91
C ILE A 208 5.47 -3.33 15.08
N PRO A 209 6.61 -3.99 15.39
CA PRO A 209 7.81 -3.86 14.56
C PRO A 209 7.60 -4.30 13.10
N LEU A 210 6.83 -5.37 12.89
CA LEU A 210 6.47 -5.84 11.55
C LEU A 210 5.68 -4.78 10.79
N LEU A 211 4.65 -4.21 11.44
CA LEU A 211 3.80 -3.20 10.83
C LEU A 211 4.56 -1.89 10.57
N VAL A 212 5.46 -1.48 11.46
CA VAL A 212 6.33 -0.31 11.23
C VAL A 212 7.21 -0.54 10.00
N ASN A 213 7.76 -1.75 9.84
CA ASN A 213 8.52 -2.10 8.64
C ASN A 213 7.66 -2.09 7.37
N ILE A 214 6.43 -2.58 7.44
CA ILE A 214 5.48 -2.47 6.31
C ILE A 214 5.17 -1.01 5.99
N MET A 215 4.92 -0.16 7.01
CA MET A 215 4.68 1.27 6.79
C MET A 215 5.87 1.97 6.14
N HIS A 216 7.11 1.56 6.43
CA HIS A 216 8.31 2.08 5.77
C HIS A 216 8.28 1.89 4.24
N TYR A 217 7.71 0.78 3.75
CA TYR A 217 7.49 0.56 2.32
C TYR A 217 6.22 1.24 1.78
N VAL A 218 5.17 1.35 2.58
CA VAL A 218 3.86 1.85 2.16
C VAL A 218 3.82 3.39 2.03
N VAL A 219 4.40 4.12 2.99
CA VAL A 219 4.32 5.60 3.04
C VAL A 219 4.88 6.28 1.79
N PRO A 220 6.03 5.86 1.21
CA PRO A 220 6.54 6.45 -0.03
C PRO A 220 5.52 6.43 -1.18
N TYR A 221 4.79 5.32 -1.33
CA TYR A 221 3.74 5.21 -2.33
C TYR A 221 2.57 6.14 -2.04
N LEU A 222 2.21 6.36 -0.77
CA LEU A 222 1.14 7.27 -0.37
C LEU A 222 1.52 8.75 -0.46
N ARG A 223 2.81 9.08 -0.56
CA ARG A 223 3.29 10.45 -0.82
C ARG A 223 3.35 10.80 -2.31
N ASN A 224 3.38 9.80 -3.18
CA ASN A 224 3.57 10.02 -4.60
C ASN A 224 2.21 10.01 -5.34
N HIS A 225 1.81 11.16 -5.89
CA HIS A 225 0.54 11.34 -6.59
C HIS A 225 0.66 11.22 -8.12
N SER A 226 1.77 10.67 -8.65
CA SER A 226 1.95 10.49 -10.09
C SER A 226 1.01 9.43 -10.67
N ALA A 227 0.64 9.60 -11.94
CA ALA A 227 -0.25 8.65 -12.64
C ALA A 227 0.33 7.22 -12.69
N HIS A 228 1.65 7.07 -12.87
CA HIS A 228 2.34 5.78 -12.84
C HIS A 228 2.18 5.08 -11.48
N ASN A 229 2.14 5.84 -10.38
CA ASN A 229 2.03 5.30 -9.03
C ASN A 229 0.59 4.96 -8.62
N ALA A 230 -0.42 5.41 -9.36
CA ALA A 230 -1.83 5.30 -8.96
C ALA A 230 -2.25 3.87 -8.54
N PRO A 231 -1.85 2.77 -9.22
CA PRO A 231 -2.17 1.42 -8.78
C PRO A 231 -1.57 1.07 -7.41
N SER A 232 -0.29 1.41 -7.19
CA SER A 232 0.41 1.18 -5.91
C SER A 232 -0.21 2.02 -4.79
N TYR A 233 -0.55 3.28 -5.08
CA TYR A 233 -1.25 4.15 -4.14
C TYR A 233 -2.57 3.51 -3.67
N ARG A 234 -3.39 3.03 -4.60
CA ARG A 234 -4.69 2.39 -4.30
C ARG A 234 -4.52 1.15 -3.41
N ALA A 235 -3.56 0.29 -3.73
CA ALA A 235 -3.27 -0.89 -2.90
C ALA A 235 -2.77 -0.50 -1.49
N CYS A 236 -1.86 0.47 -1.40
CA CYS A 236 -1.34 1.00 -0.13
C CYS A 236 -2.42 1.62 0.75
N ILE A 237 -3.34 2.41 0.18
CA ILE A 237 -4.39 3.06 0.97
C ILE A 237 -5.44 2.06 1.43
N GLN A 238 -5.75 1.04 0.61
CA GLN A 238 -6.60 -0.08 1.02
C GLN A 238 -5.96 -0.85 2.18
N LEU A 239 -4.65 -1.13 2.13
CA LEU A 239 -3.92 -1.76 3.23
C LEU A 239 -3.97 -0.94 4.51
N LEU A 240 -3.65 0.36 4.44
CA LEU A 240 -3.69 1.23 5.61
C LEU A 240 -5.11 1.33 6.19
N SER A 241 -6.13 1.40 5.33
CA SER A 241 -7.54 1.40 5.74
C SER A 241 -7.92 0.12 6.46
N SER A 242 -7.57 -1.04 5.91
CA SER A 242 -7.78 -2.37 6.53
C SER A 242 -7.10 -2.48 7.89
N LEU A 243 -5.83 -2.08 8.00
CA LEU A 243 -5.08 -2.08 9.27
C LEU A 243 -5.68 -1.10 10.29
N SER A 244 -6.18 0.06 9.85
CA SER A 244 -6.64 1.13 10.74
C SER A 244 -7.86 0.76 11.59
N GLY A 245 -8.66 -0.21 11.14
CA GLY A 245 -9.80 -0.74 11.90
C GLY A 245 -9.41 -1.55 13.14
N TYR A 246 -8.13 -1.90 13.29
CA TYR A 246 -7.63 -2.68 14.42
C TYR A 246 -6.82 -1.81 15.37
N GLN A 247 -7.33 -1.55 16.57
CA GLN A 247 -6.71 -0.62 17.52
C GLN A 247 -5.24 -0.94 17.86
N TYR A 248 -4.89 -2.22 17.94
CA TYR A 248 -3.51 -2.65 18.25
C TYR A 248 -2.50 -2.26 17.16
N THR A 249 -2.92 -2.04 15.91
CA THR A 249 -2.02 -1.64 14.81
C THR A 249 -1.66 -0.15 14.86
N ARG A 250 -2.45 0.66 15.59
CA ARG A 250 -2.42 2.14 15.58
C ARG A 250 -1.03 2.73 15.76
N ARG A 251 -0.22 2.16 16.67
CA ARG A 251 1.13 2.66 16.96
C ARG A 251 2.04 2.66 15.73
N ALA A 252 1.81 1.75 14.77
CA ALA A 252 2.64 1.62 13.58
C ALA A 252 2.33 2.69 12.51
N TRP A 253 1.10 3.20 12.44
CA TRP A 253 0.67 4.04 11.32
C TRP A 253 0.17 5.44 11.69
N LYS A 254 -0.24 5.68 12.94
CA LYS A 254 -0.92 6.94 13.32
C LYS A 254 -0.16 8.22 12.95
N LYS A 255 1.16 8.19 13.15
CA LYS A 255 2.03 9.35 12.89
C LYS A 255 2.10 9.61 11.39
N GLU A 256 2.44 8.59 10.62
CA GLU A 256 2.57 8.68 9.17
C GLU A 256 1.24 9.06 8.50
N ALA A 257 0.11 8.53 8.97
CA ALA A 257 -1.21 8.91 8.46
C ALA A 257 -1.56 10.37 8.74
N PHE A 258 -1.23 10.88 9.94
CA PHE A 258 -1.43 12.29 10.27
C PHE A 258 -0.49 13.19 9.46
N ASP A 259 0.77 12.80 9.28
CA ASP A 259 1.75 13.54 8.47
C ASP A 259 1.29 13.60 7.00
N LEU A 260 0.83 12.47 6.43
CA LEU A 260 0.22 12.43 5.09
C LEU A 260 -1.01 13.34 5.01
N PHE A 261 -1.90 13.29 6.01
CA PHE A 261 -3.08 14.14 6.05
C PHE A 261 -2.73 15.63 6.08
N MET A 262 -1.64 16.01 6.75
CA MET A 262 -1.15 17.38 6.81
C MET A 262 -0.35 17.81 5.57
N ASP A 263 0.01 16.89 4.68
CA ASP A 263 0.76 17.21 3.47
C ASP A 263 -0.07 18.09 2.51
N HIS A 264 0.58 19.08 1.88
CA HIS A 264 -0.05 19.99 0.92
C HIS A 264 -0.66 19.29 -0.30
N THR A 265 -0.09 18.16 -0.71
CA THR A 265 -0.56 17.33 -1.83
C THR A 265 -1.65 16.33 -1.45
N PHE A 266 -2.04 16.24 -0.17
CA PHE A 266 -2.97 15.21 0.32
C PHE A 266 -4.22 15.03 -0.56
N PHE A 267 -4.84 16.13 -0.99
CA PHE A 267 -6.07 16.11 -1.79
C PHE A 267 -5.85 15.90 -3.31
N GLN A 268 -4.64 15.58 -3.75
CA GLN A 268 -4.32 15.25 -5.15
C GLN A 268 -4.47 13.74 -5.44
N MET A 269 -5.09 12.98 -4.55
CA MET A 269 -5.35 11.56 -4.75
C MET A 269 -6.56 11.31 -5.66
N ASP A 270 -6.60 10.14 -6.30
CA ASP A 270 -7.76 9.69 -7.06
C ASP A 270 -9.03 9.60 -6.18
N SER A 271 -10.19 9.92 -6.76
CA SER A 271 -11.48 9.88 -6.05
C SER A 271 -11.82 8.49 -5.48
N SER A 272 -11.36 7.41 -6.12
CA SER A 272 -11.52 6.03 -5.63
C SER A 272 -10.86 5.77 -4.28
N CYS A 273 -9.88 6.60 -3.89
CA CYS A 273 -9.16 6.47 -2.62
C CYS A 273 -9.87 7.18 -1.45
N VAL A 274 -10.88 8.02 -1.72
CA VAL A 274 -11.52 8.87 -0.72
C VAL A 274 -12.26 8.07 0.35
N SER A 275 -12.91 6.96 -0.02
CA SER A 275 -13.60 6.08 0.94
C SER A 275 -12.63 5.46 1.95
N HIS A 276 -11.45 5.02 1.49
CA HIS A 276 -10.40 4.48 2.33
C HIS A 276 -9.83 5.56 3.27
N TRP A 277 -9.58 6.77 2.75
CA TRP A 277 -9.14 7.90 3.55
C TRP A 277 -10.18 8.32 4.60
N ARG A 278 -11.48 8.30 4.29
CA ARG A 278 -12.53 8.54 5.29
C ARG A 278 -12.40 7.59 6.48
N ALA A 279 -12.30 6.29 6.22
CA ALA A 279 -12.15 5.28 7.28
C ALA A 279 -10.88 5.53 8.12
N ILE A 280 -9.75 5.83 7.46
CA ILE A 280 -8.49 6.10 8.15
C ILE A 280 -8.59 7.35 9.03
N ILE A 281 -9.17 8.44 8.50
CA ILE A 281 -9.31 9.70 9.24
C ILE A 281 -10.28 9.55 10.41
N ASP A 282 -11.38 8.83 10.23
CA ASP A 282 -12.28 8.50 11.34
C ASP A 282 -11.54 7.72 12.44
N HIS A 283 -10.90 6.59 12.11
CA HIS A 283 -10.12 5.83 13.08
C HIS A 283 -9.00 6.67 13.72
N LEU A 284 -8.35 7.55 12.94
CA LEU A 284 -7.29 8.45 13.42
C LEU A 284 -7.83 9.44 14.46
N MET A 285 -9.02 9.99 14.27
CA MET A 285 -9.57 11.05 15.12
C MET A 285 -10.39 10.50 16.30
N THR A 286 -11.04 9.35 16.12
CA THR A 286 -11.99 8.76 17.09
C THR A 286 -11.26 8.02 18.21
N HIS A 287 -10.21 7.27 17.88
CA HIS A 287 -9.48 6.47 18.86
C HIS A 287 -8.38 7.24 19.62
N ASP A 288 -8.19 8.54 19.34
CA ASP A 288 -7.23 9.40 20.05
C ASP A 288 -7.72 10.85 20.15
N LYS A 289 -8.15 11.22 21.36
CA LYS A 289 -8.66 12.57 21.65
C LYS A 289 -7.60 13.68 21.48
N THR A 290 -6.32 13.33 21.38
CA THR A 290 -5.24 14.32 21.18
C THR A 290 -5.11 14.73 19.72
N THR A 291 -5.36 13.82 18.76
CA THR A 291 -5.15 14.10 17.34
C THR A 291 -6.14 15.13 16.79
N PHE A 292 -7.43 15.00 17.13
CA PHE A 292 -8.43 16.00 16.76
C PHE A 292 -8.15 17.37 17.41
N ARG A 293 -7.66 17.37 18.65
CA ARG A 293 -7.27 18.59 19.36
C ARG A 293 -6.09 19.27 18.69
N ASP A 294 -5.05 18.52 18.29
CA ASP A 294 -3.90 19.06 17.55
C ASP A 294 -4.34 19.72 16.24
N LEU A 295 -5.23 19.07 15.48
CA LEU A 295 -5.83 19.66 14.28
C LEU A 295 -6.55 21.00 14.60
N MET A 296 -7.39 21.01 15.64
CA MET A 296 -8.12 22.22 16.04
C MET A 296 -7.19 23.36 16.49
N THR A 297 -6.09 23.03 17.18
CA THR A 297 -5.05 23.98 17.57
C THR A 297 -4.35 24.56 16.34
N ARG A 298 -3.98 23.74 15.35
CA ARG A 298 -3.37 24.22 14.09
C ARG A 298 -4.29 25.15 13.32
N VAL A 299 -5.59 24.82 13.24
CA VAL A 299 -6.59 25.70 12.61
C VAL A 299 -6.71 27.03 13.37
N ALA A 300 -6.70 27.01 14.71
CA ALA A 300 -6.81 28.24 15.52
C ALA A 300 -5.58 29.14 15.37
N VAL A 301 -4.37 28.57 15.43
CA VAL A 301 -3.11 29.32 15.27
C VAL A 301 -3.06 29.99 13.89
N ALA A 302 -3.42 29.26 12.83
CA ALA A 302 -3.43 29.79 11.48
C ALA A 302 -4.41 30.96 11.29
N GLN A 303 -5.45 31.12 12.13
CA GLN A 303 -6.36 32.25 12.08
C GLN A 303 -5.87 33.48 12.85
N SER A 304 -4.98 33.28 13.83
CA SER A 304 -4.48 34.33 14.73
C SER A 304 -3.28 35.11 14.18
N SER A 305 -2.72 34.70 13.04
CA SER A 305 -1.58 35.35 12.41
C SER A 305 -2.01 36.66 11.72
N SER A 306 -2.15 37.73 12.51
CA SER A 306 -2.37 39.10 12.05
C SER A 306 -1.10 39.96 12.08
N LEU A 307 0.05 39.37 12.40
CA LEU A 307 1.27 40.09 12.84
C LEU A 307 2.48 40.02 11.90
N SER A 308 2.31 39.49 10.69
CA SER A 308 3.42 39.34 9.75
C SER A 308 3.31 40.30 8.57
N LEU A 309 4.00 41.45 8.67
CA LEU A 309 4.10 42.44 7.60
C LEU A 309 5.02 42.01 6.44
N PHE A 310 5.72 40.87 6.56
CA PHE A 310 6.72 40.41 5.61
C PHE A 310 6.50 38.98 5.07
N THR A 311 5.37 38.34 5.37
CA THR A 311 5.01 37.04 4.78
C THR A 311 4.08 37.21 3.58
N ASN A 312 4.24 36.33 2.59
CA ASN A 312 3.35 36.25 1.44
C ASN A 312 1.91 35.94 1.91
N ARG A 313 1.04 36.95 1.90
CA ARG A 313 -0.36 36.87 2.34
C ARG A 313 -1.14 35.78 1.61
N ASP A 314 -0.82 35.54 0.34
CA ASP A 314 -1.49 34.52 -0.47
C ASP A 314 -1.13 33.12 0.02
N ALA A 315 0.14 32.88 0.37
CA ALA A 315 0.58 31.60 0.93
C ALA A 315 -0.08 31.32 2.30
N GLU A 316 -0.30 32.35 3.11
CA GLU A 316 -0.98 32.23 4.38
C GLU A 316 -2.48 31.90 4.22
N LEU A 317 -3.15 32.57 3.28
CA LEU A 317 -4.55 32.28 2.95
C LEU A 317 -4.72 30.85 2.41
N GLU A 318 -3.81 30.40 1.55
CA GLU A 318 -3.80 29.03 1.02
C GLU A 318 -3.62 28.01 2.16
N GLN A 319 -2.69 28.26 3.09
CA GLN A 319 -2.49 27.39 4.26
C GLN A 319 -3.74 27.33 5.14
N ARG A 320 -4.42 28.47 5.38
CA ARG A 320 -5.68 28.55 6.13
C ARG A 320 -6.80 27.77 5.44
N ALA A 321 -6.99 27.98 4.13
CA ALA A 321 -8.00 27.29 3.34
C ALA A 321 -7.78 25.77 3.39
N MET A 322 -6.53 25.33 3.25
CA MET A 322 -6.16 23.92 3.31
C MET A 322 -6.38 23.30 4.70
N LEU A 323 -6.15 24.02 5.80
CA LEU A 323 -6.48 23.56 7.16
C LEU A 323 -8.00 23.43 7.38
N LEU A 324 -8.79 24.36 6.86
CA LEU A 324 -10.25 24.27 6.92
C LEU A 324 -10.79 23.13 6.06
N LYS A 325 -10.23 22.91 4.86
CA LYS A 325 -10.56 21.77 4.01
C LYS A 325 -10.31 20.44 4.73
N ARG A 326 -9.22 20.34 5.49
CA ARG A 326 -8.92 19.16 6.33
C ARG A 326 -9.93 19.02 7.47
N LEU A 327 -10.26 20.09 8.19
CA LEU A 327 -11.29 20.04 9.23
C LEU A 327 -12.65 19.59 8.68
N ALA A 328 -13.06 20.13 7.54
CA ALA A 328 -14.28 19.72 6.85
C ALA A 328 -14.24 18.25 6.44
N PHE A 329 -13.10 17.76 5.92
CA PHE A 329 -12.93 16.35 5.59
C PHE A 329 -13.00 15.44 6.82
N THR A 330 -12.43 15.87 7.95
CA THR A 330 -12.53 15.15 9.24
C THR A 330 -13.99 15.01 9.69
N ILE A 331 -14.74 16.11 9.69
CA ILE A 331 -16.18 16.11 10.07
C ILE A 331 -17.01 15.29 9.08
N TYR A 332 -16.68 15.37 7.78
CA TYR A 332 -17.34 14.54 6.78
C TYR A 332 -17.11 13.06 7.06
N SER A 333 -15.88 12.69 7.46
CA SER A 333 -15.47 11.30 7.67
C SER A 333 -16.09 10.63 8.90
N SER A 334 -16.47 11.42 9.92
CA SER A 334 -17.00 10.94 11.19
C SER A 334 -18.47 10.50 11.17
N GLU A 335 -18.92 9.89 12.26
CA GLU A 335 -20.33 9.66 12.54
C GLU A 335 -21.10 10.98 12.76
N VAL A 336 -22.43 10.92 12.59
CA VAL A 336 -23.32 12.06 12.85
C VAL A 336 -23.17 12.48 14.32
N ASP A 337 -23.11 13.80 14.56
CA ASP A 337 -22.98 14.43 15.89
C ASP A 337 -21.69 14.14 16.67
N GLN A 338 -20.73 13.39 16.13
CA GLN A 338 -19.49 13.04 16.82
C GLN A 338 -18.71 14.26 17.36
N TYR A 339 -18.75 15.38 16.64
CA TYR A 339 -18.07 16.63 17.00
C TYR A 339 -19.01 17.72 17.54
N GLN A 340 -20.25 17.40 17.92
CA GLN A 340 -21.25 18.38 18.37
C GLN A 340 -20.73 19.31 19.48
N LYS A 341 -19.99 18.77 20.45
CA LYS A 341 -19.39 19.54 21.55
C LYS A 341 -18.33 20.57 21.12
N TYR A 342 -17.78 20.42 19.92
CA TYR A 342 -16.80 21.34 19.34
C TYR A 342 -17.43 22.34 18.36
N LEU A 343 -18.74 22.24 18.09
CA LEU A 343 -19.42 23.13 17.15
C LEU A 343 -19.23 24.62 17.44
N PRO A 344 -19.26 25.11 18.70
CA PRO A 344 -19.01 26.54 18.96
C PRO A 344 -17.63 26.99 18.44
N ASP A 345 -16.60 26.18 18.67
CA ASP A 345 -15.23 26.45 18.21
C ASP A 345 -15.12 26.34 16.69
N ILE A 346 -15.84 25.40 16.06
CA ILE A 346 -15.82 25.19 14.61
C ILE A 346 -16.58 26.32 13.90
N GLN A 347 -17.76 26.71 14.39
CA GLN A 347 -18.57 27.79 13.84
C GLN A 347 -17.84 29.12 13.89
N GLY A 348 -17.28 29.49 15.05
CA GLY A 348 -16.49 30.73 15.20
C GLY A 348 -15.38 30.84 14.15
N LYS A 349 -14.71 29.72 13.86
CA LYS A 349 -13.63 29.64 12.86
C LYS A 349 -14.10 29.76 11.40
N HIS A 350 -15.29 29.27 11.06
CA HIS A 350 -15.87 29.42 9.71
C HIS A 350 -16.25 30.89 9.43
N TYR A 351 -16.90 31.57 10.39
CA TYR A 351 -17.30 32.97 10.24
C TYR A 351 -16.11 33.92 10.04
N THR A 352 -15.01 33.73 10.77
CA THR A 352 -13.79 34.53 10.63
C THR A 352 -13.15 34.37 9.24
N CYS A 353 -13.14 33.16 8.67
CA CYS A 353 -12.55 32.92 7.36
C CYS A 353 -13.37 33.53 6.21
N THR A 354 -14.70 33.40 6.26
CA THR A 354 -15.58 34.06 5.27
C THR A 354 -15.50 35.58 5.39
N SER A 355 -15.47 36.13 6.60
CA SER A 355 -15.38 37.58 6.81
C SER A 355 -14.08 38.17 6.25
N HIS A 356 -12.96 37.46 6.34
CA HIS A 356 -11.67 37.91 5.80
C HIS A 356 -11.56 37.76 4.26
N MET A 357 -12.19 36.75 3.66
CA MET A 357 -12.23 36.64 2.19
C MET A 357 -13.10 37.73 1.56
N PHE A 358 -14.21 38.13 2.18
CA PHE A 358 -15.07 39.20 1.65
C PHE A 358 -14.49 40.60 1.85
N THR A 359 -13.75 40.85 2.94
CA THR A 359 -13.07 42.14 3.14
C THR A 359 -11.84 42.33 2.24
N GLY A 360 -11.22 41.24 1.77
CA GLY A 360 -10.12 41.29 0.80
C GLY A 360 -10.54 41.59 -0.65
N MET A 361 -11.84 41.47 -0.98
CA MET A 361 -12.37 41.81 -2.31
C MET A 361 -12.95 43.23 -2.39
N GLN A 362 -12.90 44.01 -1.29
CA GLN A 362 -13.39 45.39 -1.23
C GLN A 362 -12.27 46.44 -1.02
N GLN A 363 -11.01 46.08 -1.26
CA GLN A 363 -9.92 47.05 -1.39
C GLN A 363 -9.36 47.03 -2.81
#